data_AF-A0A7V9LJ50-F1
#
_entry.id   AF-A0A7V9LJ50-F1
#
_cell.length_a   1.000
_cell.length_b   1.000
_cell.length_c   1.000
_cell.angle_alpha   90.00
_cell.angle_beta   90.00
_cell.angle_gamma   90.00
#
_symmetry.space_group_name_H-M   'P 1'
#
loop_
_entity.id
_entity.type
_entity.pdbx_description
1 polymer ?
#
loop_
_entity_poly.entity_id
_entity_poly.type
_entity_poly.pdbx_seq_one_letter_code
_entity_poly.pdbx_strand_id
1 'polypeptide(L)'
;MDNVVIFDGVCNLCARSVRFILDHEADQTLRFTPLQSPAGSRLMRELGLDPEDARTFVLIADGKAYVKSDAAIRLSRYFRR
;
A
#
# COMPACT_ATOMS: atom_id res chain seq x y z
N MET A 1 14.93 -1.76 -2.83
CA MET A 1 13.68 -1.16 -3.33
C MET A 1 12.83 -0.87 -2.11
N ASP A 2 12.46 0.39 -1.92
CA ASP A 2 11.60 0.82 -0.81
C ASP A 2 10.23 0.14 -0.86
N ASN A 3 9.66 -0.19 0.31
CA ASN A 3 8.34 -0.80 0.41
C ASN A 3 7.28 0.30 0.28
N VAL A 4 6.43 0.26 -0.75
CA VAL A 4 5.45 1.31 -1.01
C VAL A 4 4.03 0.77 -0.89
N VAL A 5 3.23 1.39 -0.03
CA VAL A 5 1.81 1.12 0.13
C VAL A 5 1.03 2.16 -0.67
N ILE A 6 0.26 1.67 -1.65
CA ILE A 6 -0.69 2.47 -2.41
C ILE A 6 -2.09 2.24 -1.83
N PHE A 7 -2.78 3.30 -1.49
CA PHE A 7 -4.11 3.23 -0.89
C PHE A 7 -5.08 4.25 -1.50
N ASP A 8 -6.37 3.97 -1.38
CA ASP A 8 -7.42 4.91 -1.76
C ASP A 8 -7.64 5.94 -0.64
N GLY A 9 -7.34 7.21 -0.91
CA GLY A 9 -7.54 8.31 0.04
C GLY A 9 -9.02 8.64 0.29
N VAL A 10 -9.95 8.13 -0.52
CA VAL A 10 -11.40 8.41 -0.39
C VAL A 10 -12.07 7.41 0.56
N CYS A 11 -11.49 6.22 0.74
CA CYS A 11 -12.03 5.19 1.62
C CYS A 11 -11.56 5.37 3.07
N ASN A 12 -12.50 5.63 3.99
CA ASN A 12 -12.22 5.73 5.43
C ASN A 12 -11.58 4.47 6.02
N LEU A 13 -11.84 3.29 5.43
CA LEU A 13 -11.21 2.05 5.84
C LEU A 13 -9.72 2.03 5.50
N CYS A 14 -9.35 2.40 4.27
CA CYS A 14 -7.96 2.48 3.83
C CYS A 14 -7.17 3.50 4.66
N ALA A 15 -7.74 4.67 4.91
CA ALA A 15 -7.12 5.68 5.77
C ALA A 15 -6.91 5.20 7.21
N ARG A 16 -7.86 4.43 7.78
CA ARG A 16 -7.69 3.78 9.10
C ARG A 16 -6.62 2.70 9.07
N SER A 17 -6.56 1.88 8.02
CA SER A 17 -5.52 0.87 7.87
C SER A 17 -4.14 1.49 7.78
N VAL A 18 -3.96 2.59 7.03
CA VAL A 18 -2.68 3.31 6.95
C VAL A 18 -2.26 3.83 8.32
N ARG A 19 -3.16 4.49 9.08
CA ARG A 19 -2.86 4.93 10.45
C ARG A 19 -2.48 3.77 11.36
N PHE A 20 -3.24 2.68 11.31
CA PHE A 20 -2.92 1.48 12.07
C PHE A 20 -1.52 0.93 11.74
N ILE A 21 -1.16 0.89 10.45
CA ILE A 21 0.17 0.43 10.04
C ILE A 21 1.23 1.38 10.59
N LEU A 22 1.06 2.70 10.44
CA LEU A 22 2.01 3.69 10.96
C LEU A 22 2.21 3.60 12.48
N ASP A 23 1.14 3.32 13.23
CA ASP A 23 1.18 3.19 14.69
C ASP A 23 1.85 1.88 15.15
N HIS A 24 1.83 0.83 14.31
CA HIS A 24 2.35 -0.51 14.63
C HIS A 24 3.62 -0.90 13.87
N GLU A 25 4.10 -0.04 12.99
CA GLU A 25 5.27 -0.31 12.16
C GLU A 25 6.54 -0.38 12.99
N ALA A 26 7.31 -1.45 12.78
CA ALA A 26 8.52 -1.70 13.55
C ALA A 26 9.68 -0.74 13.24
N ASP A 27 9.92 -0.55 11.93
CA ASP A 27 11.18 -0.03 11.38
C ASP A 27 10.99 1.23 10.50
N GLN A 28 9.76 1.76 10.36
CA GLN A 28 9.45 2.96 9.56
C GLN A 28 10.00 2.92 8.12
N THR A 29 10.00 1.74 7.50
CA THR A 29 10.50 1.48 6.13
C THR A 29 9.39 1.52 5.07
N LEU A 30 8.12 1.52 5.48
CA LEU A 30 6.96 1.60 4.62
C LEU A 30 6.71 3.05 4.23
N ARG A 31 6.59 3.28 2.93
CA ARG A 31 6.18 4.56 2.34
C ARG A 31 4.74 4.47 1.90
N PHE A 32 3.97 5.53 2.11
CA PHE A 32 2.56 5.56 1.73
C PHE A 32 2.35 6.57 0.62
N THR A 33 1.62 6.19 -0.42
CA THR A 33 1.24 7.10 -1.50
C THR A 33 -0.23 6.90 -1.85
N PRO A 34 -1.03 7.98 -1.97
CA PRO A 34 -2.41 7.84 -2.40
C PRO A 34 -2.44 7.47 -3.89
N LEU A 35 -3.40 6.63 -4.27
CA LEU A 35 -3.61 6.22 -5.64
C LEU A 35 -3.88 7.41 -6.58
N GLN A 36 -4.60 8.42 -6.08
CA GLN A 36 -4.92 9.63 -6.82
C GLN A 36 -3.68 10.48 -7.15
N SER A 37 -2.52 10.17 -6.55
CA SER A 37 -1.27 10.87 -6.89
C SER A 37 -0.72 10.39 -8.24
N PRO A 38 0.02 11.26 -8.96
CA PRO A 38 0.76 10.87 -10.16
C PRO A 38 1.72 9.70 -9.93
N ALA A 39 2.30 9.62 -8.72
CA ALA A 39 3.22 8.55 -8.34
C ALA A 39 2.50 7.20 -8.18
N GLY A 40 1.37 7.16 -7.45
CA GLY A 40 0.57 5.94 -7.26
C GLY A 40 0.04 5.39 -8.58
N SER A 41 -0.55 6.27 -9.42
CA SER A 41 -1.04 5.89 -10.75
C SER A 41 0.08 5.38 -11.67
N ARG A 42 1.27 5.98 -11.62
CA ARG A 42 2.43 5.52 -12.40
C ARG A 42 2.90 4.15 -11.95
N LEU A 43 3.07 3.94 -10.65
CA LEU A 43 3.52 2.66 -10.09
C LEU A 43 2.54 1.53 -10.42
N MET A 44 1.23 1.78 -10.37
CA MET A 44 0.24 0.77 -10.77
C MET A 44 0.39 0.39 -12.25
N ARG A 45 0.57 1.37 -13.16
CA ARG A 45 0.80 1.08 -14.57
C ARG A 45 2.10 0.31 -14.82
N GLU A 46 3.18 0.66 -14.12
CA GLU A 46 4.47 -0.04 -14.22
C GLU A 46 4.35 -1.52 -13.79
N LEU A 47 3.40 -1.83 -12.91
CA LEU A 47 3.12 -3.18 -12.42
C LEU A 47 1.97 -3.88 -13.17
N GLY A 48 1.43 -3.25 -14.23
CA GLY A 48 0.33 -3.80 -15.03
C GLY A 48 -1.02 -3.82 -14.31
N LEU A 49 -1.20 -3.01 -13.26
CA LEU A 49 -2.45 -2.85 -12.53
C LEU A 49 -3.24 -1.67 -13.07
N ASP A 50 -4.57 -1.81 -13.09
CA ASP A 50 -5.48 -0.74 -13.50
C ASP A 50 -5.68 0.26 -12.35
N PRO A 51 -5.24 1.53 -12.50
CA PRO A 51 -5.48 2.55 -11.48
C PRO A 51 -6.96 2.91 -11.30
N GLU A 52 -7.84 2.53 -12.23
CA GLU A 52 -9.30 2.69 -12.06
C GLU A 52 -9.92 1.60 -11.18
N ASP A 53 -9.21 0.49 -10.93
CA ASP A 53 -9.61 -0.53 -9.94
C ASP A 53 -9.26 -0.10 -8.50
N ALA A 54 -9.48 1.20 -8.27
CA ALA A 54 -9.03 2.03 -7.17
C ALA A 54 -9.52 1.62 -5.78
N ARG A 55 -10.40 0.62 -5.69
CA ARG A 55 -10.92 0.11 -4.40
C ARG A 55 -9.91 -0.79 -3.68
N THR A 56 -8.73 -0.95 -4.25
CA THR A 56 -7.81 -2.01 -3.88
C THR A 56 -6.60 -1.44 -3.15
N PHE A 57 -6.42 -1.89 -1.92
CA PHE A 57 -5.23 -1.60 -1.12
C PHE A 57 -4.04 -2.41 -1.69
N VAL A 58 -2.93 -1.75 -2.05
CA VAL A 58 -1.79 -2.38 -2.74
C VAL A 58 -0.50 -2.17 -1.94
N LEU A 59 0.31 -3.21 -1.82
CA LEU A 59 1.67 -3.14 -1.29
C LEU A 59 2.65 -3.53 -2.41
N ILE A 60 3.65 -2.69 -2.63
CA ILE A 60 4.80 -2.97 -3.47
C ILE A 60 5.96 -3.32 -2.56
N ALA A 61 6.41 -4.57 -2.62
CA ALA A 61 7.56 -5.05 -1.85
C ALA A 61 8.35 -6.03 -2.71
N ASP A 62 9.68 -5.96 -2.64
CA ASP A 62 10.58 -6.83 -3.41
C ASP A 62 10.32 -6.81 -4.94
N GLY A 63 9.88 -5.66 -5.48
CA GLY A 63 9.54 -5.52 -6.89
C GLY A 63 8.23 -6.22 -7.32
N LYS A 64 7.44 -6.71 -6.35
CA LYS A 64 6.14 -7.35 -6.58
C LYS A 64 5.01 -6.52 -6.00
N ALA A 65 3.90 -6.46 -6.73
CA ALA A 65 2.64 -5.90 -6.26
C ALA A 65 1.81 -6.97 -5.55
N TYR A 66 1.36 -6.66 -4.34
CA TYR A 66 0.40 -7.45 -3.57
C TYR A 66 -0.86 -6.62 -3.42
N VAL A 67 -2.03 -7.25 -3.52
CA VAL A 67 -3.32 -6.54 -3.55
C VAL A 67 -4.28 -7.09 -2.49
N LYS A 68 -5.20 -6.25 -1.99
CA LYS A 68 -6.26 -6.64 -1.04
C LYS A 68 -5.70 -7.39 0.18
N SER A 69 -6.20 -8.60 0.44
CA SER A 69 -5.80 -9.44 1.58
C SER A 69 -4.33 -9.85 1.51
N ASP A 70 -3.75 -10.03 0.32
CA ASP A 70 -2.33 -10.38 0.19
C ASP A 70 -1.43 -9.25 0.70
N ALA A 71 -1.80 -8.00 0.38
CA ALA A 71 -1.11 -6.83 0.91
C ALA A 71 -1.18 -6.78 2.43
N ALA A 72 -2.35 -7.06 3.03
CA ALA A 72 -2.55 -7.07 4.48
C ALA A 72 -1.74 -8.17 5.19
N ILE A 73 -1.75 -9.40 4.65
CA ILE A 73 -0.98 -10.53 5.20
C ILE A 73 0.53 -10.27 5.09
N ARG A 74 0.98 -9.63 4.01
CA ARG A 74 2.39 -9.28 3.85
C ARG A 74 2.79 -8.16 4.80
N LEU A 75 1.94 -7.14 4.97
CA LEU A 75 2.14 -6.04 5.90
C LEU A 75 2.26 -6.49 7.35
N SER A 76 1.54 -7.54 7.76
CA SER A 76 1.63 -8.05 9.12
C SER A 76 3.03 -8.54 9.49
N ARG A 77 3.91 -8.79 8.51
CA ARG A 77 5.32 -9.13 8.75
C ARG A 77 6.19 -7.93 9.13
N TYR A 78 5.71 -6.71 8.87
CA TYR A 78 6.40 -5.45 9.22
C TYR A 78 5.94 -4.89 10.57
N PHE A 79 4.93 -5.51 11.19
CA PHE A 79 4.50 -5.13 12.53
C PHE A 79 5.45 -5.68 13.58
N ARG A 80 5.74 -4.84 14.56
CA ARG A 80 6.53 -5.19 15.73
C ARG A 80 5.77 -6.26 16.53
N ARG A 81 6.45 -7.36 16.89
CA ARG A 81 5.92 -8.35 17.85
C ARG A 81 5.89 -7.79 19.25
#